data_AF-A0A7R9XT84-F1
#
_entry.id   AF-A0A7R9XT84-F1
#
_cell.length_a   1.000
_cell.length_b   1.000
_cell.length_c   1.000
_cell.angle_alpha   90.00
_cell.angle_beta   90.00
_cell.angle_gamma   90.00
#
_symmetry.space_group_name_H-M   'P 1'
#
loop_
_entity.id
_entity.type
_entity.pdbx_description
1 polymer ?
#
loop_
_entity_poly.entity_id
_entity_poly.type
_entity_poly.pdbx_seq_one_letter_code
_entity_poly.pdbx_strand_id
1 'polypeptide(L)'
;MRDEIDDDTDRARACRGTCARCGREHAMARTAEAEAAARDVAERIRASGRMDYDATVADARFDAKYLETAEGGKMIGALVGRRKTTGERVTLKAFSGQLFGEWRVEGWAPPVGELTHDTAYYKSEHGKIKALSERIAKAEMEERMTRAEVREATAARDDEAKALAAEAKRAKEARRRARADGASDAIVETLDEESRASKRAMSTLKKARDAAVAPKLEILARLRARIDDMKSERKALSRALQDKIWEGYKLPSIGGQVRPLRDVFHPPVAALPCGCADCAAPKLLAWAHTLGITPTSIAEIWIGASRPRDFRVRGVAYGACRDKCVPIMGHMLCPEPPDARSVAATTPCRHR
;
A
#
# COMPACT_ATOMS: atom_id res chain seq x y z
N MET A 1 -22.93 -4.84 -3.28
CA MET A 1 -22.24 -5.82 -4.15
C MET A 1 -22.99 -6.13 -5.44
N ARG A 2 -24.27 -6.55 -5.47
CA ARG A 2 -25.01 -6.71 -6.75
C ARG A 2 -25.24 -5.38 -7.47
N ASP A 3 -25.73 -4.36 -6.76
CA ASP A 3 -25.92 -3.00 -7.30
C ASP A 3 -24.61 -2.32 -7.74
N GLU A 4 -23.47 -2.78 -7.18
CA GLU A 4 -22.13 -2.29 -7.53
C GLU A 4 -21.54 -3.01 -8.75
N ILE A 5 -22.05 -4.18 -9.12
CA ILE A 5 -21.67 -4.87 -10.35
C ILE A 5 -22.49 -4.32 -11.52
N ASP A 6 -23.78 -4.04 -11.32
CA ASP A 6 -24.67 -3.58 -12.39
C ASP A 6 -24.21 -2.27 -13.03
N ASP A 7 -23.77 -1.29 -12.23
CA ASP A 7 -23.25 -0.02 -12.74
C ASP A 7 -21.84 -0.14 -13.38
N ASP A 8 -21.07 -1.20 -13.08
CA ASP A 8 -19.83 -1.53 -13.78
C ASP A 8 -20.09 -2.27 -15.11
N THR A 9 -21.31 -2.75 -15.34
CA THR A 9 -21.70 -3.43 -16.58
C THR A 9 -22.35 -2.52 -17.61
N ASP A 10 -22.71 -1.28 -17.25
CA ASP A 10 -23.28 -0.30 -18.17
C ASP A 10 -22.32 -0.01 -19.34
N ARG A 11 -22.72 -0.46 -20.52
CA ARG A 11 -21.97 -0.30 -21.77
C ARG A 11 -21.80 1.18 -22.13
N ALA A 12 -22.76 2.05 -21.80
CA ALA A 12 -22.67 3.47 -22.17
C ALA A 12 -21.63 4.23 -21.33
N ARG A 13 -21.29 3.73 -20.13
CA ARG A 13 -20.47 4.42 -19.14
C ARG A 13 -19.27 3.60 -18.67
N ALA A 14 -18.69 2.81 -19.57
CA ALA A 14 -17.58 1.92 -19.25
C ALA A 14 -16.35 2.64 -18.67
N CYS A 15 -16.04 3.83 -19.14
CA CYS A 15 -15.17 4.76 -18.43
C CYS A 15 -15.94 6.04 -18.18
N ARG A 16 -15.98 6.53 -16.94
CA ARG A 16 -16.64 7.80 -16.61
C ARG A 16 -15.95 8.52 -15.47
N GLY A 17 -16.16 9.82 -15.38
CA GLY A 17 -15.76 10.63 -14.24
C GLY A 17 -16.08 12.11 -14.43
N THR A 18 -16.06 12.86 -13.33
CA THR A 18 -16.26 14.31 -13.36
C THR A 18 -14.93 15.03 -13.55
N CYS A 19 -14.86 15.91 -14.54
CA CYS A 19 -13.65 16.68 -14.80
C CYS A 19 -13.55 17.88 -13.86
N ALA A 20 -12.48 17.95 -13.07
CA ALA A 20 -12.23 19.08 -12.18
C ALA A 20 -12.02 20.42 -12.91
N ARG A 21 -11.72 20.40 -14.22
CA ARG A 21 -11.49 21.61 -15.02
C ARG A 21 -12.80 22.19 -15.57
N CYS A 22 -13.59 21.39 -16.27
CA CYS A 22 -14.81 21.88 -16.92
C CYS A 22 -16.08 21.68 -16.10
N GLY A 23 -15.99 20.96 -14.97
CA GLY A 23 -17.12 20.67 -14.08
C GLY A 23 -18.13 19.65 -14.63
N ARG A 24 -17.91 19.08 -15.83
CA ARG A 24 -18.83 18.13 -16.48
C ARG A 24 -18.42 16.68 -16.23
N GLU A 25 -19.41 15.80 -16.15
CA GLU A 25 -19.20 14.35 -16.28
C GLU A 25 -18.86 14.03 -17.74
N HIS A 26 -17.79 13.27 -17.94
CA HIS A 26 -17.43 12.70 -19.22
C HIS A 26 -17.48 11.18 -19.13
N ALA A 27 -17.93 10.55 -20.21
CA ALA A 27 -17.97 9.10 -20.31
C ALA A 27 -17.53 8.62 -21.70
N MET A 28 -17.01 7.40 -21.73
CA MET A 28 -16.69 6.65 -22.94
C MET A 28 -17.37 5.30 -22.87
N ALA A 29 -18.08 4.96 -23.93
CA ALA A 29 -18.82 3.72 -24.04
C ALA A 29 -17.90 2.53 -24.37
N ARG A 30 -18.35 1.36 -23.95
CA ARG A 30 -17.89 0.03 -24.37
C ARG A 30 -18.81 -0.47 -25.49
N THR A 31 -18.41 -0.22 -26.73
CA THR A 31 -19.13 -0.69 -27.91
C THR A 31 -18.89 -2.18 -28.13
N ALA A 32 -19.73 -2.82 -28.95
CA ALA A 32 -19.52 -4.21 -29.36
C ALA A 32 -18.15 -4.41 -30.03
N GLU A 33 -17.66 -3.39 -30.75
CA GLU A 33 -16.35 -3.41 -31.40
C GLU A 33 -15.20 -3.44 -30.38
N ALA A 34 -15.25 -2.60 -29.34
CA ALA A 34 -14.23 -2.62 -28.29
C ALA A 34 -14.26 -3.94 -27.48
N GLU A 35 -15.45 -4.48 -27.19
CA GLU A 35 -15.55 -5.81 -26.57
C GLU A 35 -15.00 -6.92 -27.45
N ALA A 36 -15.27 -6.88 -28.76
CA ALA A 36 -14.71 -7.84 -29.71
C ALA A 36 -13.18 -7.74 -29.76
N ALA A 37 -12.63 -6.52 -29.76
CA ALA A 37 -11.18 -6.31 -29.70
C ALA A 37 -10.57 -6.84 -28.39
N ALA A 38 -11.24 -6.65 -27.24
CA ALA A 38 -10.76 -7.20 -25.97
C ALA A 38 -10.81 -8.74 -25.95
N ARG A 39 -11.87 -9.34 -26.51
CA ARG A 39 -11.99 -10.80 -26.67
C ARG A 39 -10.93 -11.37 -27.62
N ASP A 40 -10.62 -10.68 -28.71
CA ASP A 40 -9.54 -11.06 -29.62
C ASP A 40 -8.18 -11.09 -28.90
N VAL A 41 -7.88 -10.09 -28.07
CA VAL A 41 -6.68 -10.11 -27.22
C VAL A 41 -6.65 -11.35 -26.32
N ALA A 42 -7.76 -11.67 -25.65
CA ALA A 42 -7.85 -12.87 -24.81
C ALA A 42 -7.69 -14.18 -25.61
N GLU A 43 -8.23 -14.25 -26.82
CA GLU A 43 -8.08 -15.41 -27.71
C GLU A 43 -6.63 -15.56 -28.16
N ARG A 44 -5.96 -14.47 -28.55
CA ARG A 44 -4.54 -14.51 -28.93
C ARG A 44 -3.65 -14.99 -27.77
N ILE A 45 -3.95 -14.58 -26.54
CA ILE A 45 -3.25 -15.09 -25.35
C ILE A 45 -3.48 -16.59 -25.19
N ARG A 46 -4.74 -17.05 -25.31
CA ARG A 46 -5.07 -18.48 -25.19
C ARG A 46 -4.39 -19.31 -26.27
N ALA A 47 -4.49 -18.88 -27.53
CA ALA A 47 -3.95 -19.59 -28.68
C ALA A 47 -2.42 -19.66 -28.67
N SER A 48 -1.76 -18.59 -28.23
CA SER A 48 -0.29 -18.54 -28.13
C SER A 48 0.27 -19.16 -26.84
N GLY A 49 -0.56 -19.31 -25.81
CA GLY A 49 -0.14 -19.73 -24.48
C GLY A 49 0.73 -18.70 -23.73
N ARG A 50 0.80 -17.45 -24.19
CA ARG A 50 1.68 -16.41 -23.64
C ARG A 50 1.09 -15.01 -23.76
N MET A 51 1.51 -14.11 -22.87
CA MET A 51 1.03 -12.72 -22.83
C MET A 51 1.81 -11.80 -23.77
N ASP A 52 3.06 -12.11 -24.04
CA ASP A 52 3.99 -11.40 -24.92
C ASP A 52 3.94 -11.96 -26.35
N TYR A 53 2.75 -12.33 -26.83
CA TYR A 53 2.54 -13.01 -28.11
C TYR A 53 2.92 -12.19 -29.37
N ASP A 54 3.25 -10.91 -29.22
CA ASP A 54 3.79 -10.07 -30.30
C ASP A 54 5.32 -10.06 -30.33
N ALA A 55 5.98 -10.50 -29.26
CA ALA A 55 7.44 -10.56 -29.19
C ALA A 55 7.96 -11.73 -30.02
N THR A 56 9.03 -11.48 -30.77
CA THR A 56 9.66 -12.49 -31.63
C THR A 56 10.23 -13.67 -30.84
N VAL A 57 10.75 -13.41 -29.64
CA VAL A 57 11.31 -14.42 -28.73
C VAL A 57 10.42 -14.57 -27.50
N ALA A 58 10.18 -15.82 -27.08
CA ALA A 58 9.44 -16.14 -25.85
C ALA A 58 10.22 -15.81 -24.59
N ASP A 59 9.62 -14.97 -23.74
CA ASP A 59 10.06 -14.83 -22.37
C ASP A 59 9.18 -15.71 -21.47
N ALA A 60 9.81 -16.70 -20.83
CA ALA A 60 9.13 -17.65 -19.97
C ALA A 60 8.34 -16.98 -18.83
N ARG A 61 8.70 -15.75 -18.42
CA ARG A 61 7.96 -14.98 -17.41
C ARG A 61 6.53 -14.65 -17.82
N PHE A 62 6.26 -14.57 -19.13
CA PHE A 62 4.96 -14.19 -19.69
C PHE A 62 4.09 -15.37 -20.12
N ASP A 63 4.45 -16.59 -19.71
CA ASP A 63 3.63 -17.79 -19.91
C ASP A 63 2.22 -17.61 -19.32
N ALA A 64 1.18 -17.84 -20.12
CA ALA A 64 -0.20 -17.61 -19.73
C ALA A 64 -0.66 -18.55 -18.61
N LYS A 65 0.03 -19.68 -18.36
CA LYS A 65 -0.29 -20.57 -17.23
C LYS A 65 -0.25 -19.84 -15.89
N TYR A 66 0.57 -18.80 -15.76
CA TYR A 66 0.66 -18.03 -14.52
C TYR A 66 -0.61 -17.25 -14.23
N LEU A 67 -1.44 -16.96 -15.25
CA LEU A 67 -2.77 -16.35 -15.05
C LEU A 67 -3.74 -17.27 -14.30
N GLU A 68 -3.50 -18.58 -14.32
CA GLU A 68 -4.36 -19.59 -13.70
C GLU A 68 -4.00 -19.85 -12.22
N THR A 69 -2.92 -19.24 -11.73
CA THR A 69 -2.56 -19.29 -10.32
C THR A 69 -3.53 -18.46 -9.46
N ALA A 70 -3.56 -18.68 -8.14
CA ALA A 70 -4.48 -17.98 -7.23
C ALA A 70 -4.33 -16.45 -7.25
N GLU A 71 -3.18 -15.94 -7.68
CA GLU A 71 -2.88 -14.51 -7.84
C GLU A 71 -2.61 -14.13 -9.31
N GLY A 72 -2.93 -15.00 -10.25
CA GLY A 72 -2.60 -14.88 -11.66
C GLY A 72 -3.52 -13.98 -12.47
N GLY A 73 -4.81 -13.93 -12.12
CA GLY A 73 -5.82 -13.22 -12.91
C GLY A 73 -5.50 -11.74 -13.13
N LYS A 74 -5.92 -11.24 -14.31
CA LYS A 74 -5.52 -9.94 -14.85
C LYS A 74 -6.68 -9.23 -15.55
N MET A 75 -6.82 -7.93 -15.33
CA MET A 75 -7.60 -7.09 -16.26
C MET A 75 -6.73 -6.74 -17.47
N ILE A 76 -7.27 -7.03 -18.64
CA ILE A 76 -6.77 -6.55 -19.93
C ILE A 76 -7.79 -5.57 -20.51
N GLY A 77 -7.32 -4.59 -21.26
CA GLY A 77 -8.17 -3.62 -21.95
C GLY A 77 -7.82 -3.54 -23.42
N ALA A 78 -8.83 -3.23 -24.24
CA ALA A 78 -8.68 -2.86 -25.62
C ALA A 78 -9.35 -1.51 -25.88
N LEU A 79 -8.66 -0.64 -26.61
CA LEU A 79 -9.18 0.66 -27.05
C LEU A 79 -9.27 0.67 -28.57
N VAL A 80 -10.42 1.08 -29.08
CA VAL A 80 -10.62 1.36 -30.50
C VAL A 80 -10.57 2.87 -30.70
N GLY A 81 -9.94 3.31 -31.78
CA GLY A 81 -9.87 4.70 -32.14
C GLY A 81 -9.51 4.91 -33.60
N ARG A 82 -9.28 6.17 -33.97
CA ARG A 82 -8.82 6.56 -35.30
C ARG A 82 -7.56 7.40 -35.22
N ARG A 83 -6.58 7.14 -36.08
CA ARG A 83 -5.40 7.98 -36.21
C ARG A 83 -5.82 9.37 -36.71
N LYS A 84 -5.42 10.43 -36.00
CA LYS A 84 -5.81 11.82 -36.31
C LYS A 84 -5.39 12.28 -37.70
N THR A 85 -4.26 11.78 -38.19
CA THR A 85 -3.68 12.19 -39.48
C THR A 85 -4.29 11.48 -40.68
N THR A 86 -4.65 10.20 -40.55
CA THR A 86 -5.11 9.37 -41.70
C THR A 86 -6.58 8.94 -41.60
N GLY A 87 -7.20 9.07 -40.42
CA GLY A 87 -8.53 8.51 -40.14
C GLY A 87 -8.56 6.99 -40.01
N GLU A 88 -7.40 6.33 -40.17
CA GLU A 88 -7.24 4.88 -40.08
C GLU A 88 -7.71 4.37 -38.71
N ARG A 89 -8.47 3.27 -38.73
CA ARG A 89 -8.95 2.59 -37.54
C ARG A 89 -7.80 1.84 -36.86
N VAL A 90 -7.60 2.07 -35.56
CA VAL A 90 -6.54 1.45 -34.76
C VAL A 90 -7.13 0.78 -33.52
N THR A 91 -6.58 -0.39 -33.15
CA THR A 91 -6.79 -1.00 -31.83
C THR A 91 -5.50 -0.91 -31.01
N LEU A 92 -5.62 -0.51 -29.75
CA LEU A 92 -4.55 -0.61 -28.74
C LEU A 92 -4.94 -1.62 -27.67
N LYS A 93 -3.96 -2.20 -26.97
CA LYS A 93 -4.18 -3.09 -25.82
C LYS A 93 -3.31 -2.74 -24.62
N ALA A 94 -3.80 -3.03 -23.42
CA ALA A 94 -3.08 -2.80 -22.17
C ALA A 94 -3.44 -3.84 -21.11
N PHE A 95 -2.58 -4.04 -20.12
CA PHE A 95 -2.88 -4.76 -18.90
C PHE A 95 -2.80 -3.83 -17.68
N SER A 96 -3.60 -4.13 -16.67
CA SER A 96 -3.62 -3.38 -15.40
C SER A 96 -2.35 -3.60 -14.56
N GLY A 97 -1.79 -2.57 -13.94
CA GLY A 97 -0.60 -2.68 -13.07
C GLY A 97 0.61 -3.30 -13.77
N GLN A 98 1.36 -4.15 -13.06
CA GLN A 98 2.49 -4.92 -13.60
C GLN A 98 2.07 -6.32 -14.02
N LEU A 99 2.62 -6.82 -15.11
CA LEU A 99 2.46 -8.22 -15.52
C LEU A 99 3.68 -9.01 -15.05
N PHE A 100 3.49 -9.89 -14.07
CA PHE A 100 4.54 -10.75 -13.51
C PHE A 100 5.83 -10.00 -13.10
N GLY A 101 5.66 -8.80 -12.53
CA GLY A 101 6.78 -7.95 -12.09
C GLY A 101 7.35 -7.04 -13.18
N GLU A 102 6.73 -6.97 -14.36
CA GLU A 102 7.16 -6.10 -15.46
C GLU A 102 6.08 -5.06 -15.81
N TRP A 103 6.54 -3.84 -16.11
CA TRP A 103 5.65 -2.76 -16.56
C TRP A 103 5.49 -2.72 -18.07
N ARG A 104 6.48 -3.22 -18.80
CA ARG A 104 6.60 -3.07 -20.26
C ARG A 104 6.68 -4.45 -20.89
N VAL A 105 5.79 -4.68 -21.84
CA VAL A 105 5.74 -5.89 -22.67
C VAL A 105 5.50 -5.42 -24.09
N GLU A 106 6.22 -6.00 -25.06
CA GLU A 106 6.11 -5.62 -26.47
C GLU A 106 4.66 -5.74 -26.97
N GLY A 107 4.19 -4.73 -27.72
CA GLY A 107 2.83 -4.67 -28.24
C GLY A 107 1.75 -4.25 -27.23
N TRP A 108 2.11 -3.96 -25.97
CA TRP A 108 1.20 -3.47 -24.93
C TRP A 108 1.45 -2.01 -24.57
N ALA A 109 0.40 -1.30 -24.14
CA ALA A 109 0.51 0.08 -23.70
C ALA A 109 1.48 0.21 -22.51
N PRO A 110 2.40 1.19 -22.54
CA PRO A 110 3.37 1.41 -21.47
C PRO A 110 2.69 1.92 -20.17
N PRO A 111 3.41 1.89 -19.03
CA PRO A 111 2.98 2.61 -17.83
C PRO A 111 2.83 4.10 -18.11
N VAL A 112 1.90 4.75 -17.41
CA VAL A 112 1.67 6.20 -17.55
C VAL A 112 2.70 7.00 -16.77
N GLY A 113 3.11 6.49 -15.61
CA GLY A 113 4.16 7.09 -14.79
C GLY A 113 5.55 6.89 -15.35
N GLU A 114 6.37 7.94 -15.29
CA GLU A 114 7.79 7.88 -15.68
C GLU A 114 8.66 7.17 -14.62
N LEU A 115 8.28 7.25 -13.35
CA LEU A 115 9.03 6.65 -12.23
C LEU A 115 8.46 5.26 -11.87
N THR A 116 8.94 4.23 -12.57
CA THR A 116 8.61 2.83 -12.28
C THR A 116 9.64 2.15 -11.37
N HIS A 117 9.32 0.96 -10.85
CA HIS A 117 10.13 0.23 -9.87
C HIS A 117 11.55 -0.16 -10.34
N ASP A 118 11.78 -0.11 -11.64
CA ASP A 118 13.00 -0.46 -12.34
C ASP A 118 13.96 0.75 -12.44
N THR A 119 13.46 1.97 -12.24
CA THR A 119 14.26 3.19 -12.24
C THR A 119 15.29 3.21 -11.11
N ALA A 120 16.49 3.72 -11.39
CA ALA A 120 17.59 3.77 -10.43
C ALA A 120 17.23 4.60 -9.18
N TYR A 121 16.51 5.71 -9.35
CA TYR A 121 16.03 6.54 -8.24
C TYR A 121 15.08 5.76 -7.34
N TYR A 122 14.05 5.10 -7.89
CA TYR A 122 13.12 4.29 -7.09
C TYR A 122 13.86 3.21 -6.32
N LYS A 123 14.73 2.44 -6.98
CA LYS A 123 15.51 1.37 -6.34
C LYS A 123 16.34 1.89 -5.17
N SER A 124 16.99 3.04 -5.32
CA SER A 124 17.80 3.65 -4.27
C SER A 124 16.95 4.09 -3.07
N GLU A 125 15.91 4.88 -3.28
CA GLU A 125 15.06 5.39 -2.20
C GLU A 125 14.26 4.28 -1.51
N HIS A 126 13.71 3.33 -2.28
CA HIS A 126 13.05 2.15 -1.73
C HIS A 126 14.04 1.28 -0.94
N GLY A 127 15.30 1.17 -1.39
CA GLY A 127 16.37 0.51 -0.67
C GLY A 127 16.62 1.10 0.71
N LYS A 128 16.64 2.44 0.83
CA LYS A 128 16.76 3.15 2.13
C LYS A 128 15.59 2.81 3.06
N ILE A 129 14.36 2.85 2.55
CA ILE A 129 13.14 2.51 3.32
C ILE A 129 13.18 1.06 3.79
N LYS A 130 13.62 0.13 2.93
CA LYS A 130 13.74 -1.30 3.27
C LYS A 130 14.79 -1.51 4.37
N ALA A 131 15.99 -0.95 4.20
CA ALA A 131 17.06 -1.05 5.20
C ALA A 131 16.65 -0.45 6.55
N LEU A 132 15.93 0.67 6.56
CA LEU A 132 15.40 1.26 7.79
C LEU A 132 14.31 0.40 8.43
N SER A 133 13.46 -0.25 7.63
CA SER A 133 12.45 -1.19 8.12
C SER A 133 13.07 -2.42 8.79
N GLU A 134 14.15 -2.98 8.20
CA GLU A 134 14.91 -4.09 8.78
C GLU A 134 15.57 -3.67 10.11
N ARG A 135 16.14 -2.46 10.17
CA ARG A 135 16.69 -1.89 11.41
C ARG A 135 15.63 -1.70 12.50
N ILE A 136 14.43 -1.22 12.15
CA ILE A 136 13.30 -1.11 13.08
C ILE A 136 12.92 -2.49 13.61
N ALA A 137 12.77 -3.49 12.74
CA ALA A 137 12.39 -4.85 13.15
C ALA A 137 13.42 -5.47 14.13
N LYS A 138 14.72 -5.24 13.87
CA LYS A 138 15.79 -5.67 14.77
C LYS A 138 15.71 -4.97 16.14
N ALA A 139 15.54 -3.65 16.16
CA ALA A 139 15.42 -2.90 17.41
C ALA A 139 14.14 -3.26 18.20
N GLU A 140 13.03 -3.53 17.52
CA GLU A 140 11.79 -4.00 18.15
C GLU A 140 11.95 -5.40 18.75
N MET A 141 12.74 -6.28 18.11
CA MET A 141 13.09 -7.57 18.70
C MET A 141 13.92 -7.38 19.98
N GLU A 142 14.93 -6.52 19.93
CA GLU A 142 15.75 -6.18 21.09
C GLU A 142 14.91 -5.60 22.24
N GLU A 143 14.01 -4.65 21.96
CA GLU A 143 13.07 -4.10 22.95
C GLU A 143 12.20 -5.17 23.59
N ARG A 144 11.67 -6.11 22.79
CA ARG A 144 10.87 -7.23 23.32
C ARG A 144 11.67 -8.11 24.26
N MET A 145 12.91 -8.44 23.89
CA MET A 145 13.79 -9.27 24.72
C MET A 145 14.15 -8.57 26.03
N THR A 146 14.62 -7.32 25.97
CA THR A 146 14.93 -6.55 27.19
C THR A 146 13.70 -6.37 28.07
N ARG A 147 12.50 -6.20 27.48
CA ARG A 147 11.25 -6.11 28.23
C ARG A 147 10.90 -7.42 28.93
N ALA A 148 11.14 -8.56 28.29
CA ALA A 148 10.95 -9.87 28.91
C ALA A 148 11.89 -10.04 30.11
N GLU A 149 13.16 -9.67 29.97
CA GLU A 149 14.14 -9.73 31.05
C GLU A 149 13.78 -8.83 32.24
N VAL A 150 13.27 -7.61 31.99
CA VAL A 150 12.78 -6.72 33.06
C VAL A 150 11.60 -7.36 33.78
N ARG A 151 10.66 -7.97 33.05
CA ARG A 151 9.49 -8.65 33.65
C ARG A 151 9.92 -9.82 34.51
N GLU A 152 10.84 -10.65 34.02
CA GLU A 152 11.37 -11.79 34.77
C GLU A 152 12.09 -11.34 36.05
N ALA A 153 12.99 -10.35 35.95
CA ALA A 153 13.69 -9.80 37.11
C ALA A 153 12.74 -9.15 38.13
N THR A 154 11.66 -8.50 37.66
CA THR A 154 10.62 -7.93 38.52
C THR A 154 9.81 -9.02 39.21
N ALA A 155 9.37 -10.04 38.47
CA ALA A 155 8.56 -11.14 39.00
C ALA A 155 9.32 -11.93 40.08
N ALA A 156 10.58 -12.27 39.85
CA ALA A 156 11.42 -12.96 40.83
C ALA A 156 11.47 -12.21 42.17
N ARG A 157 11.63 -10.88 42.13
CA ARG A 157 11.69 -10.05 43.34
C ARG A 157 10.32 -9.77 43.95
N ASP A 158 9.26 -9.68 43.16
CA ASP A 158 7.90 -9.55 43.68
C ASP A 158 7.46 -10.84 44.41
N ASP A 159 7.92 -12.02 43.98
CA ASP A 159 7.66 -13.27 44.68
C ASP A 159 8.42 -13.36 46.02
N GLU A 160 9.69 -12.92 46.07
CA GLU A 160 10.41 -12.74 47.34
C GLU A 160 9.69 -11.75 48.27
N ALA A 161 9.17 -10.64 47.73
CA ALA A 161 8.40 -9.66 48.49
C ALA A 161 7.11 -10.26 49.07
N LYS A 162 6.38 -11.06 48.28
CA LYS A 162 5.17 -11.76 48.74
C LYS A 162 5.48 -12.74 49.87
N ALA A 163 6.56 -13.51 49.76
CA ALA A 163 6.98 -14.45 50.80
C ALA A 163 7.27 -13.72 52.12
N LEU A 164 8.04 -12.62 52.06
CA LEU A 164 8.33 -11.78 53.22
C LEU A 164 7.08 -11.13 53.82
N ALA A 165 6.12 -10.71 52.98
CA ALA A 165 4.84 -10.16 53.44
C ALA A 165 3.98 -11.22 54.15
N ALA A 166 3.97 -12.46 53.64
CA ALA A 166 3.25 -13.57 54.27
C ALA A 166 3.86 -13.94 55.63
N GLU A 167 5.19 -13.93 55.75
CA GLU A 167 5.90 -14.11 57.01
C GLU A 167 5.59 -12.97 58.00
N ALA A 168 5.67 -11.72 57.55
CA ALA A 168 5.31 -10.55 58.36
C ALA A 168 3.88 -10.62 58.90
N LYS A 169 2.94 -11.15 58.10
CA LYS A 169 1.54 -11.37 58.52
C LYS A 169 1.45 -12.44 59.63
N ARG A 170 2.15 -13.57 59.47
CA ARG A 170 2.22 -14.63 60.49
C ARG A 170 2.82 -14.12 61.80
N ALA A 171 3.92 -13.37 61.72
CA ALA A 171 4.55 -12.73 62.87
C ALA A 171 3.62 -11.72 63.58
N LYS A 172 2.85 -10.93 62.81
CA LYS A 172 1.84 -10.01 63.36
C LYS A 172 0.75 -10.75 64.15
N GLU A 173 0.26 -11.88 63.63
CA GLU A 173 -0.75 -12.72 64.29
C GLU A 173 -0.21 -13.39 65.56
N ALA A 174 1.04 -13.88 65.52
CA ALA A 174 1.73 -14.46 66.69
C ALA A 174 1.89 -13.42 67.80
N ARG A 175 2.30 -12.19 67.46
CA ARG A 175 2.40 -11.09 68.43
C ARG A 175 1.06 -10.68 69.02
N ARG A 176 -0.01 -10.68 68.23
CA ARG A 176 -1.36 -10.41 68.75
C ARG A 176 -1.79 -11.46 69.78
N ARG A 177 -1.48 -12.74 69.53
CA ARG A 177 -1.74 -13.84 70.47
C ARG A 177 -0.90 -13.72 71.74
N ALA A 178 0.42 -13.56 71.62
CA ALA A 178 1.31 -13.39 72.77
C ALA A 178 0.88 -12.25 73.71
N ARG A 179 0.40 -11.12 73.16
CA ARG A 179 -0.15 -10.01 73.95
C ARG A 179 -1.47 -10.35 74.64
N ALA A 180 -2.33 -11.15 74.01
CA ALA A 180 -3.59 -11.59 74.60
C ALA A 180 -3.36 -12.62 75.72
N ASP A 181 -2.31 -13.45 75.59
CA ASP A 181 -1.95 -14.51 76.53
C ASP A 181 -1.10 -14.01 77.72
N GLY A 182 -0.88 -12.69 77.83
CA GLY A 182 -0.15 -12.09 78.96
C GLY A 182 1.37 -12.29 78.92
N ALA A 183 1.96 -12.39 77.72
CA ALA A 183 3.42 -12.52 77.57
C ALA A 183 4.17 -11.34 78.23
N SER A 184 5.37 -11.63 78.74
CA SER A 184 6.21 -10.63 79.42
C SER A 184 6.66 -9.50 78.49
N ASP A 185 6.98 -8.34 79.07
CA ASP A 185 7.46 -7.16 78.33
C ASP A 185 8.69 -7.48 77.45
N ALA A 186 9.57 -8.37 77.91
CA ALA A 186 10.73 -8.83 77.15
C ALA A 186 10.35 -9.58 75.85
N ILE A 187 9.27 -10.38 75.89
CA ILE A 187 8.75 -11.11 74.72
C ILE A 187 8.06 -10.12 73.76
N VAL A 188 7.33 -9.14 74.30
CA VAL A 188 6.66 -8.12 73.49
C VAL A 188 7.66 -7.24 72.73
N GLU A 189 8.77 -6.83 73.36
CA GLU A 189 9.82 -6.03 72.72
C GLU A 189 10.51 -6.82 71.60
N THR A 190 10.86 -8.09 71.83
CA THR A 190 11.44 -8.99 70.82
C THR A 190 10.56 -9.05 69.55
N LEU A 191 9.24 -9.19 69.72
CA LEU A 191 8.27 -9.27 68.60
C LEU A 191 8.06 -7.92 67.87
N ASP A 192 8.31 -6.80 68.54
CA ASP A 192 8.30 -5.48 67.92
C ASP A 192 9.61 -5.19 67.17
N GLU A 193 10.76 -5.67 67.67
CA GLU A 193 12.03 -5.67 66.94
C GLU A 193 11.95 -6.50 65.65
N GLU A 194 11.39 -7.70 65.70
CA GLU A 194 11.11 -8.54 64.53
C GLU A 194 10.22 -7.82 63.50
N SER A 195 9.20 -7.09 63.97
CA SER A 195 8.35 -6.29 63.07
C SER A 195 9.10 -5.15 62.40
N ARG A 196 9.97 -4.45 63.15
CA ARG A 196 10.83 -3.40 62.58
C ARG A 196 11.83 -4.01 61.59
N ALA A 197 12.39 -5.19 61.89
CA ALA A 197 13.29 -5.92 61.00
C ALA A 197 12.60 -6.32 59.69
N SER A 198 11.38 -6.86 59.76
CA SER A 198 10.59 -7.23 58.59
C SER A 198 10.25 -6.02 57.69
N LYS A 199 9.89 -4.87 58.29
CA LYS A 199 9.67 -3.62 57.53
C LYS A 199 10.95 -3.13 56.83
N ARG A 200 12.10 -3.21 57.51
CA ARG A 200 13.40 -2.88 56.91
C ARG A 200 13.73 -3.82 55.75
N ALA A 201 13.58 -5.14 55.95
CA ALA A 201 13.80 -6.14 54.91
C ALA A 201 12.93 -5.89 53.67
N MET A 202 11.66 -5.54 53.85
CA MET A 202 10.75 -5.19 52.75
C MET A 202 11.21 -3.93 51.99
N SER A 203 11.66 -2.91 52.72
CA SER A 203 12.20 -1.69 52.10
C SER A 203 13.49 -1.97 51.31
N THR A 204 14.41 -2.75 51.89
CA THR A 204 15.66 -3.16 51.24
C THR A 204 15.38 -3.95 49.97
N LEU A 205 14.43 -4.89 50.01
CA LEU A 205 14.07 -5.73 48.87
C LEU A 205 13.48 -4.90 47.71
N LYS A 206 12.57 -3.96 48.01
CA LYS A 206 12.03 -3.03 46.99
C LYS A 206 13.12 -2.18 46.36
N LYS A 207 14.02 -1.61 47.18
CA LYS A 207 15.17 -0.83 46.67
C LYS A 207 16.10 -1.67 45.80
N ALA A 208 16.38 -2.91 46.21
CA ALA A 208 17.23 -3.83 45.45
C ALA A 208 16.59 -4.24 44.11
N ARG A 209 15.27 -4.47 44.08
CA ARG A 209 14.52 -4.69 42.85
C ARG A 209 14.63 -3.48 41.92
N ASP A 210 14.31 -2.30 42.42
CA ASP A 210 14.32 -1.07 41.62
C ASP A 210 15.71 -0.80 41.04
N ALA A 211 16.77 -0.98 41.85
CA ALA A 211 18.16 -0.88 41.41
C ALA A 211 18.54 -1.95 40.37
N ALA A 212 18.04 -3.18 40.50
CA ALA A 212 18.33 -4.27 39.56
C ALA A 212 17.69 -4.05 38.17
N VAL A 213 16.50 -3.46 38.12
CA VAL A 213 15.79 -3.23 36.85
C VAL A 213 16.10 -1.87 36.22
N ALA A 214 16.56 -0.88 36.98
CA ALA A 214 16.81 0.48 36.51
C ALA A 214 17.69 0.55 35.24
N PRO A 215 18.83 -0.16 35.13
CA PRO A 215 19.66 -0.12 33.92
C PRO A 215 18.92 -0.63 32.67
N LYS A 216 18.11 -1.69 32.82
CA LYS A 216 17.33 -2.25 31.71
C LYS A 216 16.14 -1.38 31.34
N LEU A 217 15.52 -0.71 32.31
CA LEU A 217 14.49 0.30 32.04
C LEU A 217 15.06 1.48 31.24
N GLU A 218 16.28 1.92 31.53
CA GLU A 218 16.96 2.96 30.76
C GLU A 218 17.29 2.48 29.33
N ILE A 219 17.72 1.22 29.16
CA ILE A 219 17.91 0.61 27.83
C ILE A 219 16.58 0.58 27.07
N LEU A 220 15.48 0.16 27.71
CA LEU A 220 14.15 0.15 27.08
C LEU A 220 13.69 1.55 26.65
N ALA A 221 13.91 2.56 27.50
CA ALA A 221 13.58 3.94 27.16
C ALA A 221 14.35 4.41 25.92
N ARG A 222 15.66 4.14 25.86
CA ARG A 222 16.51 4.48 24.70
C ARG A 222 16.11 3.71 23.45
N LEU A 223 15.81 2.42 23.56
CA LEU A 223 15.36 1.60 22.43
C LEU A 223 14.04 2.11 21.86
N ARG A 224 13.07 2.43 22.72
CA ARG A 224 11.77 2.96 22.30
C ARG A 224 11.91 4.30 21.58
N ALA A 225 12.65 5.25 22.16
CA ALA A 225 12.92 6.53 21.52
C ALA A 225 13.55 6.33 20.13
N ARG A 226 14.57 5.47 20.03
CA ARG A 226 15.22 5.16 18.75
C ARG A 226 14.28 4.50 17.74
N ILE A 227 13.40 3.59 18.18
CA ILE A 227 12.39 2.96 17.32
C ILE A 227 11.42 4.01 16.78
N ASP A 228 10.96 4.92 17.63
CA ASP A 228 10.00 5.97 17.25
C ASP A 228 10.62 6.98 16.28
N ASP A 229 11.88 7.35 16.48
CA ASP A 229 12.65 8.19 15.55
C ASP A 229 12.80 7.51 14.19
N MET A 230 13.23 6.24 14.17
CA MET A 230 13.37 5.48 12.91
C MET A 230 12.02 5.28 12.20
N LYS A 231 10.92 5.07 12.93
CA LYS A 231 9.57 4.98 12.36
C LYS A 231 9.15 6.30 11.72
N SER A 232 9.46 7.42 12.36
CA SER A 232 9.18 8.76 11.85
C SER A 232 9.98 9.06 10.59
N GLU A 233 11.28 8.75 10.60
CA GLU A 233 12.18 8.86 9.43
C GLU A 233 11.68 7.98 8.27
N ARG A 234 11.35 6.71 8.52
CA ARG A 234 10.81 5.80 7.50
C ARG A 234 9.54 6.36 6.88
N LYS A 235 8.62 6.87 7.71
CA LYS A 235 7.37 7.48 7.24
C LYS A 235 7.63 8.70 6.36
N ALA A 236 8.61 9.54 6.71
CA ALA A 236 9.01 10.69 5.89
C ALA A 236 9.59 10.25 4.54
N LEU A 237 10.52 9.29 4.53
CA LEU A 237 11.09 8.72 3.31
C LEU A 237 10.02 8.09 2.41
N SER A 238 9.10 7.29 2.97
CA SER A 238 8.00 6.70 2.21
C SER A 238 7.08 7.74 1.58
N ARG A 239 6.78 8.84 2.30
CA ARG A 239 5.98 9.95 1.77
C ARG A 239 6.70 10.67 0.64
N ALA A 240 7.96 11.02 0.85
CA ALA A 240 8.78 11.70 -0.17
C ALA A 240 8.92 10.87 -1.45
N LEU A 241 9.14 9.55 -1.32
CA LEU A 241 9.18 8.65 -2.47
C LEU A 241 7.81 8.60 -3.17
N GLN A 242 6.71 8.49 -2.42
CA GLN A 242 5.37 8.47 -3.00
C GLN A 242 5.05 9.77 -3.76
N ASP A 243 5.41 10.92 -3.22
CA ASP A 243 5.24 12.22 -3.88
C ASP A 243 6.01 12.29 -5.19
N LYS A 244 7.27 11.81 -5.19
CA LYS A 244 8.10 11.71 -6.40
C LYS A 244 7.51 10.76 -7.44
N ILE A 245 6.92 9.65 -7.02
CA ILE A 245 6.22 8.75 -7.94
C ILE A 245 5.05 9.50 -8.59
N TRP A 246 4.23 10.21 -7.82
CA TRP A 246 3.06 10.94 -8.34
C TRP A 246 3.40 12.13 -9.23
N GLU A 247 4.50 12.82 -8.97
CA GLU A 247 5.05 13.84 -9.88
C GLU A 247 5.37 13.28 -11.27
N GLY A 248 5.74 11.99 -11.34
CA GLY A 248 6.02 11.29 -12.60
C GLY A 248 4.78 10.93 -13.43
N TYR A 249 3.55 11.12 -12.93
CA TYR A 249 2.33 10.82 -13.68
C TYR A 249 1.75 12.07 -14.31
N LYS A 250 1.82 12.13 -15.65
CA LYS A 250 1.24 13.19 -16.47
C LYS A 250 0.10 12.60 -17.30
N LEU A 251 -1.12 13.02 -17.00
CA LEU A 251 -2.33 12.49 -17.61
C LEU A 251 -2.82 13.39 -18.75
N PRO A 252 -2.80 12.92 -20.01
CA PRO A 252 -3.41 13.65 -21.11
C PRO A 252 -4.93 13.50 -21.12
N SER A 253 -5.62 14.55 -21.54
CA SER A 253 -7.03 14.50 -21.96
C SER A 253 -7.17 14.20 -23.45
N ILE A 254 -8.37 13.81 -23.89
CA ILE A 254 -8.71 13.69 -25.32
C ILE A 254 -8.49 15.02 -26.06
N GLY A 255 -8.85 16.14 -25.41
CA GLY A 255 -8.60 17.50 -25.92
C GLY A 255 -7.12 17.89 -25.96
N GLY A 256 -6.24 17.09 -25.37
CA GLY A 256 -4.78 17.27 -25.40
C GLY A 256 -4.19 17.99 -24.19
N GLN A 257 -5.00 18.35 -23.20
CA GLN A 257 -4.51 18.95 -21.96
C GLN A 257 -3.78 17.90 -21.13
N VAL A 258 -2.50 18.13 -20.84
CA VAL A 258 -1.72 17.28 -19.94
C VAL A 258 -1.69 17.90 -18.55
N ARG A 259 -2.01 17.14 -17.50
CA ARG A 259 -1.93 17.60 -16.10
C ARG A 259 -1.35 16.52 -15.17
N PRO A 260 -0.74 16.92 -14.04
CA PRO A 260 -0.29 15.97 -13.02
C PRO A 260 -1.45 15.13 -12.47
N LEU A 261 -1.17 13.89 -12.05
CA LEU A 261 -2.18 12.99 -11.45
C LEU A 261 -2.94 13.63 -10.27
N ARG A 262 -2.23 14.34 -9.38
CA ARG A 262 -2.81 15.01 -8.21
C ARG A 262 -3.86 16.07 -8.58
N ASP A 263 -3.65 16.77 -9.69
CA ASP A 263 -4.49 17.89 -10.12
C ASP A 263 -5.82 17.44 -10.72
N VAL A 264 -5.88 16.21 -11.20
CA VAL A 264 -7.01 15.70 -11.97
C VAL A 264 -7.88 14.73 -11.18
N PHE A 265 -7.40 14.29 -10.00
CA PHE A 265 -8.13 13.37 -9.14
C PHE A 265 -9.33 14.09 -8.49
N HIS A 266 -10.54 13.67 -8.85
CA HIS A 266 -11.79 14.30 -8.42
C HIS A 266 -12.77 13.26 -7.81
N PRO A 267 -13.32 13.51 -6.61
CA PRO A 267 -13.04 14.65 -5.73
C PRO A 267 -11.60 14.62 -5.20
N PRO A 268 -11.01 15.78 -4.85
CA PRO A 268 -9.65 15.84 -4.34
C PRO A 268 -9.52 15.09 -3.01
N VAL A 269 -8.41 14.37 -2.84
CA VAL A 269 -8.11 13.58 -1.64
C VAL A 269 -6.74 13.93 -1.07
N ALA A 270 -6.58 13.82 0.25
CA ALA A 270 -5.30 14.09 0.92
C ALA A 270 -4.19 13.08 0.54
N ALA A 271 -4.56 11.84 0.22
CA ALA A 271 -3.65 10.79 -0.18
C ALA A 271 -4.25 9.98 -1.33
N LEU A 272 -3.53 9.93 -2.46
CA LEU A 272 -3.97 9.16 -3.62
C LEU A 272 -3.86 7.65 -3.36
N PRO A 273 -4.83 6.84 -3.80
CA PRO A 273 -4.73 5.38 -3.76
C PRO A 273 -3.51 4.87 -4.54
N CYS A 274 -2.88 3.81 -4.03
CA CYS A 274 -1.75 3.19 -4.72
C CYS A 274 -2.19 2.51 -6.04
N GLY A 275 -1.42 2.73 -7.11
CA GLY A 275 -1.68 2.19 -8.44
C GLY A 275 -2.75 2.93 -9.24
N CYS A 276 -3.08 4.18 -8.86
CA CYS A 276 -3.83 5.08 -9.72
C CYS A 276 -3.10 5.29 -11.06
N ALA A 277 -3.87 5.50 -12.13
CA ALA A 277 -3.36 5.69 -13.49
C ALA A 277 -2.58 4.51 -14.12
N ASP A 278 -2.45 3.37 -13.44
CA ASP A 278 -1.79 2.17 -14.00
C ASP A 278 -2.76 1.06 -14.42
N CYS A 279 -4.07 1.28 -14.32
CA CYS A 279 -5.05 0.36 -14.89
C CYS A 279 -5.01 0.38 -16.44
N ALA A 280 -5.66 -0.59 -17.09
CA ALA A 280 -5.59 -0.70 -18.53
C ALA A 280 -6.19 0.55 -19.22
N ALA A 281 -7.32 1.07 -18.75
CA ALA A 281 -7.94 2.26 -19.35
C ALA A 281 -7.06 3.52 -19.35
N PRO A 282 -6.50 3.98 -18.22
CA PRO A 282 -5.55 5.09 -18.21
C PRO A 282 -4.35 4.89 -19.16
N LYS A 283 -3.74 3.69 -19.16
CA LYS A 283 -2.61 3.39 -20.06
C LYS A 283 -3.01 3.49 -21.52
N LEU A 284 -4.18 2.96 -21.89
CA LEU A 284 -4.70 3.02 -23.26
C LEU A 284 -4.96 4.46 -23.72
N LEU A 285 -5.61 5.27 -22.90
CA LEU A 285 -5.91 6.67 -23.20
C LEU A 285 -4.63 7.50 -23.31
N ALA A 286 -3.67 7.30 -22.41
CA ALA A 286 -2.38 7.97 -22.46
C ALA A 286 -1.58 7.56 -23.72
N TRP A 287 -1.55 6.27 -24.04
CA TRP A 287 -0.84 5.79 -25.21
C TRP A 287 -1.49 6.26 -26.52
N ALA A 288 -2.83 6.25 -26.59
CA ALA A 288 -3.57 6.83 -27.71
C ALA A 288 -3.19 8.29 -27.95
N HIS A 289 -3.08 9.10 -26.89
CA HIS A 289 -2.60 10.48 -26.99
C HIS A 289 -1.20 10.56 -27.60
N THR A 290 -0.23 9.76 -27.11
CA THR A 290 1.15 9.76 -27.63
C THR A 290 1.25 9.35 -29.11
N LEU A 291 0.35 8.48 -29.57
CA LEU A 291 0.31 7.97 -30.95
C LEU A 291 -0.54 8.84 -31.88
N GLY A 292 -1.13 9.94 -31.38
CA GLY A 292 -2.03 10.79 -32.15
C GLY A 292 -3.32 10.08 -32.57
N ILE A 293 -3.85 9.21 -31.71
CA ILE A 293 -5.10 8.48 -31.92
C ILE A 293 -6.23 9.19 -31.17
N THR A 294 -7.35 9.41 -31.84
CA THR A 294 -8.60 9.83 -31.22
C THR A 294 -9.34 8.57 -30.76
N PRO A 295 -9.48 8.33 -29.44
CA PRO A 295 -10.16 7.16 -28.94
C PRO A 295 -11.67 7.29 -29.12
N THR A 296 -12.34 6.19 -29.49
CA THR A 296 -13.80 6.15 -29.71
C THR A 296 -14.51 5.23 -28.73
N SER A 297 -13.88 4.13 -28.32
CA SER A 297 -14.46 3.18 -27.38
C SER A 297 -13.40 2.36 -26.67
N ILE A 298 -13.74 1.87 -25.48
CA ILE A 298 -12.85 1.06 -24.66
C ILE A 298 -13.62 -0.09 -23.98
N ALA A 299 -12.97 -1.24 -23.86
CA ALA A 299 -13.47 -2.37 -23.10
C ALA A 299 -12.35 -2.93 -22.21
N GLU A 300 -12.66 -3.25 -20.96
CA GLU A 300 -11.77 -3.99 -20.07
C GLU A 300 -12.42 -5.33 -19.71
N ILE A 301 -11.68 -6.43 -19.82
CA ILE A 301 -12.15 -7.77 -19.48
C ILE A 301 -11.17 -8.47 -18.53
N TRP A 302 -11.68 -9.36 -17.69
CA TRP A 302 -10.86 -10.20 -16.82
C TRP A 302 -10.43 -11.49 -17.52
N ILE A 303 -9.16 -11.86 -17.39
CA ILE A 303 -8.60 -13.14 -17.83
C ILE A 303 -7.90 -13.85 -16.66
N GLY A 304 -7.77 -15.17 -16.74
CA GLY A 304 -7.16 -16.00 -15.69
C GLY A 304 -8.11 -16.37 -14.55
N ALA A 305 -7.55 -16.96 -13.51
CA ALA A 305 -8.30 -17.39 -12.33
C ALA A 305 -8.87 -16.20 -11.55
N SER A 306 -10.06 -16.37 -10.98
CA SER A 306 -10.60 -15.43 -9.99
C SER A 306 -9.77 -15.51 -8.71
N ARG A 307 -9.47 -14.37 -8.10
CA ARG A 307 -8.72 -14.35 -6.83
C ARG A 307 -9.69 -14.60 -5.67
N PRO A 308 -9.26 -15.20 -4.54
CA PRO A 308 -10.13 -15.49 -3.41
C PRO A 308 -10.90 -14.30 -2.81
N ARG A 309 -10.50 -13.05 -3.12
CA ARG A 309 -11.14 -11.81 -2.68
C ARG A 309 -11.53 -10.88 -3.83
N ASP A 310 -11.47 -11.36 -5.08
CA ASP A 310 -11.82 -10.60 -6.26
C ASP A 310 -13.10 -11.18 -6.86
N PHE A 311 -14.10 -10.32 -7.09
CA PHE A 311 -15.39 -10.69 -7.65
C PHE A 311 -15.34 -10.88 -9.17
N ARG A 312 -14.19 -10.61 -9.80
CA ARG A 312 -14.04 -10.65 -11.25
C ARG A 312 -14.09 -12.07 -11.79
N VAL A 313 -14.81 -12.19 -12.90
CA VAL A 313 -15.12 -13.44 -13.59
C VAL A 313 -14.49 -13.39 -14.97
N ARG A 314 -13.86 -14.50 -15.36
CA ARG A 314 -13.20 -14.64 -16.67
C ARG A 314 -14.15 -14.27 -17.80
N GLY A 315 -13.66 -13.47 -18.74
CA GLY A 315 -14.38 -13.07 -19.96
C GLY A 315 -15.45 -12.01 -19.74
N VAL A 316 -15.77 -11.67 -18.48
CA VAL A 316 -16.72 -10.60 -18.17
C VAL A 316 -16.04 -9.25 -18.37
N ALA A 317 -16.78 -8.32 -18.96
CA ALA A 317 -16.36 -6.96 -19.17
C ALA A 317 -16.77 -6.05 -18.01
N TYR A 318 -15.85 -5.21 -17.57
CA TYR A 318 -16.01 -4.31 -16.44
C TYR A 318 -15.72 -2.87 -16.86
N GLY A 319 -16.31 -1.91 -16.15
CA GLY A 319 -15.92 -0.52 -16.23
C GLY A 319 -14.59 -0.23 -15.56
N ALA A 320 -14.14 1.02 -15.70
CA ALA A 320 -12.95 1.52 -15.04
C ALA A 320 -13.07 1.40 -13.52
N CYS A 321 -11.96 1.06 -12.86
CA CYS A 321 -11.94 0.89 -11.40
C CYS A 321 -12.45 2.15 -10.66
N ARG A 322 -13.46 1.96 -9.80
CA ARG A 322 -14.16 3.02 -9.06
C ARG A 322 -13.24 3.87 -8.20
N ASP A 323 -12.38 3.25 -7.40
CA ASP A 323 -11.57 4.00 -6.42
C ASP A 323 -10.34 4.67 -7.05
N LYS A 324 -9.86 4.15 -8.19
CA LYS A 324 -8.55 4.52 -8.74
C LYS A 324 -8.61 5.22 -10.09
N CYS A 325 -9.59 4.86 -10.93
CA CYS A 325 -9.69 5.32 -12.31
C CYS A 325 -10.82 6.32 -12.51
N VAL A 326 -12.02 6.05 -12.00
CA VAL A 326 -13.16 6.99 -12.10
C VAL A 326 -12.78 8.41 -11.68
N PRO A 327 -12.01 8.63 -10.59
CA PRO A 327 -11.63 9.98 -10.17
C PRO A 327 -10.75 10.74 -11.17
N ILE A 328 -10.04 10.05 -12.06
CA ILE A 328 -9.14 10.67 -13.05
C ILE A 328 -9.74 10.64 -14.47
N MET A 329 -10.74 9.81 -14.72
CA MET A 329 -11.35 9.63 -16.05
C MET A 329 -12.01 10.91 -16.56
N GLY A 330 -12.59 11.73 -15.68
CA GLY A 330 -13.20 13.00 -16.08
C GLY A 330 -12.22 13.89 -16.84
N HIS A 331 -10.99 14.05 -16.34
CA HIS A 331 -9.95 14.76 -17.06
C HIS A 331 -9.51 14.03 -18.32
N MET A 332 -9.20 12.73 -18.24
CA MET A 332 -8.65 11.98 -19.37
C MET A 332 -9.61 11.93 -20.56
N LEU A 333 -10.93 11.96 -20.31
CA LEU A 333 -11.98 11.98 -21.34
C LEU A 333 -12.40 13.38 -21.77
N CYS A 334 -11.87 14.43 -21.12
CA CYS A 334 -12.29 15.81 -21.39
C CYS A 334 -11.88 16.22 -22.82
N PRO A 335 -12.83 16.68 -23.67
CA PRO A 335 -12.54 17.09 -25.04
C PRO A 335 -12.05 18.55 -25.14
N GLU A 336 -12.08 19.31 -24.05
CA GLU A 336 -11.71 20.72 -24.08
C GLU A 336 -10.24 20.90 -24.45
N PRO A 337 -9.93 21.87 -25.35
CA PRO A 337 -8.57 22.11 -25.81
C PRO A 337 -7.67 22.52 -24.64
N PRO A 338 -6.34 22.43 -24.76
CA PRO A 338 -5.42 22.80 -23.71
C PRO A 338 -5.55 24.29 -23.34
N ASP A 339 -5.38 24.64 -22.08
CA ASP A 339 -5.33 26.03 -21.62
C ASP A 339 -4.17 26.75 -22.33
N ALA A 340 -4.34 28.03 -22.67
CA ALA A 340 -3.34 28.82 -23.42
C ALA A 340 -1.91 28.78 -22.83
N ARG A 341 -1.78 28.57 -21.50
CA ARG A 341 -0.49 28.47 -20.80
C ARG A 341 0.22 27.11 -20.97
N SER A 342 -0.51 26.06 -21.37
CA SER A 342 0.02 24.69 -21.50
C SER A 342 0.65 24.40 -22.88
N VAL A 343 0.28 25.17 -23.91
CA VAL A 343 0.77 25.01 -25.29
C VAL A 343 2.25 25.40 -25.45
N ALA A 344 2.79 26.21 -24.53
CA ALA A 344 4.19 26.65 -24.59
C ALA A 344 5.22 25.56 -24.22
N ALA A 345 4.80 24.46 -23.56
CA ALA A 345 5.71 23.43 -23.04
C ALA A 345 5.93 22.22 -23.96
N THR A 346 5.23 22.12 -25.09
CA THR A 346 5.22 20.92 -25.96
C THR A 346 5.78 21.15 -27.36
N THR A 347 6.55 22.22 -27.59
CA THR A 347 7.23 22.41 -28.88
C THR A 347 8.29 21.32 -29.05
N PRO A 348 8.20 20.43 -30.04
CA PRO A 348 9.21 19.40 -30.23
C PRO A 348 10.50 20.07 -30.70
N CYS A 349 11.60 19.78 -30.01
CA CYS A 349 12.94 20.12 -30.46
C CYS A 349 13.13 19.48 -31.84
N ARG A 350 13.11 20.30 -32.90
CA ARG A 350 13.39 19.87 -34.26
C ARG A 350 14.89 19.57 -34.33
N HIS A 351 15.26 18.30 -34.24
CA HIS A 351 16.60 17.88 -34.65
C HIS A 351 16.61 17.74 -36.17
N ARG A 352 17.54 18.50 -36.75
CA ARG A 352 17.93 18.51 -38.17
C ARG A 352 18.78 17.29 -38.49
#